data_AF-A0A5J4VSP6-F1
#
_entry.id   AF-A0A5J4VSP6-F1
#
_cell.length_a   1.000
_cell.length_b   1.000
_cell.length_c   1.000
_cell.angle_alpha   90.00
_cell.angle_beta   90.00
_cell.angle_gamma   90.00
#
_symmetry.space_group_name_H-M   'P 1'
#
loop_
_entity.id
_entity.type
_entity.pdbx_description
1 polymer ?
#
loop_
_entity_poly.entity_id
_entity_poly.type
_entity_poly.pdbx_seq_one_letter_code
_entity_poly.pdbx_strand_id
1 'polypeptide(L)'
;MCDRIQQASLDDHWGKYYYSENPFQHNDYLGKSGLSIRYGFYSLVFITLSLLQRFLVSVFWYWYYRDPVRDFTEELCLANISMLLLPDKFHGYYVHGRTVHPTADTDMFNVLKNLKSEKDQGVSIRGMVPNDSTVCFEMEQELPVGDTSKDAIIEMYRKKTDAYNTLNKFLKEWVDEMQQKKEIEIAEKRFVEKSFNLAPNMKEKPVSLFFKDSGDTVYRQATLAGLEFDIIFFELLFFERFQTWIHCHSIVSAFLTWFVSILFSLARDMLGRRNVMKKTLTDEKLL
;
A
#
# COMPACT_ATOMS: atom_id res chain seq x y z
N MET A 1 -47.95 59.70 49.25
CA MET A 1 -47.74 58.56 50.19
C MET A 1 -47.60 57.24 49.42
N CYS A 2 -46.86 57.25 48.30
CA CYS A 2 -46.54 56.05 47.51
C CYS A 2 -45.04 55.91 47.20
N ASP A 3 -44.25 56.98 47.35
CA ASP A 3 -42.80 56.93 47.09
C ASP A 3 -41.96 56.39 48.25
N ARG A 4 -42.58 56.05 49.39
CA ARG A 4 -41.86 55.58 50.59
C ARG A 4 -41.83 54.05 50.73
N ILE A 5 -42.50 53.30 49.85
CA ILE A 5 -42.49 51.82 49.85
C ILE A 5 -41.39 51.27 48.92
N GLN A 6 -40.89 52.06 47.97
CA GLN A 6 -39.91 51.60 46.98
C GLN A 6 -38.45 51.70 47.45
N GLN A 7 -38.17 52.45 48.51
CA GLN A 7 -36.82 52.58 49.09
C GLN A 7 -36.54 51.60 50.25
N ALA A 8 -37.55 50.90 50.78
CA ALA A 8 -37.38 49.95 51.89
C ALA A 8 -37.00 48.52 51.45
N SER A 9 -36.79 48.28 50.15
CA SER A 9 -36.42 46.97 49.59
C SER A 9 -34.92 46.87 49.21
N LEU A 10 -34.12 47.90 49.49
CA LEU A 10 -32.74 48.02 49.00
C LEU A 10 -31.64 47.87 50.08
N ASP A 11 -32.00 47.43 51.29
CA ASP A 11 -31.03 47.19 52.39
C ASP A 11 -30.85 45.70 52.75
N ASP A 12 -31.33 44.77 51.92
CA ASP A 12 -30.96 43.36 52.08
C ASP A 12 -29.62 43.06 51.42
N HIS A 13 -28.58 43.12 52.24
CA HIS A 13 -27.20 42.71 51.94
C HIS A 13 -27.07 41.25 51.42
N TRP A 14 -28.16 40.48 51.44
CA TRP A 14 -28.26 39.10 50.95
C TRP A 14 -28.77 38.97 49.51
N GLY A 15 -29.34 40.04 48.92
CA GLY A 15 -29.92 40.00 47.56
C GLY A 15 -28.92 40.00 46.40
N LYS A 16 -27.64 40.29 46.66
CA LYS A 16 -26.59 40.34 45.62
C LYS A 16 -26.06 38.97 45.18
N TYR A 17 -26.35 37.89 45.92
CA TYR A 17 -25.86 36.55 45.57
C TYR A 17 -26.82 35.75 44.68
N TYR A 18 -28.07 36.20 44.49
CA TYR A 18 -29.10 35.40 43.80
C TYR A 18 -29.54 35.94 42.43
N TYR A 19 -29.13 37.13 42.02
CA TYR A 19 -29.49 37.69 40.70
C TYR A 19 -28.27 38.22 39.93
N SER A 20 -27.31 37.34 39.69
CA SER A 20 -26.32 37.49 38.62
C SER A 20 -26.34 36.26 37.72
N GLU A 21 -27.51 35.90 37.20
CA GLU A 21 -27.64 34.94 36.12
C GLU A 21 -27.84 35.69 34.80
N ASN A 22 -26.73 36.11 34.20
CA ASN A 22 -26.66 36.20 32.75
C ASN A 22 -26.54 34.76 32.23
N PRO A 23 -27.52 34.20 31.49
CA PRO A 23 -27.42 32.83 30.96
C PRO A 23 -26.36 32.67 29.85
N PHE A 24 -25.55 33.69 29.59
CA PHE A 24 -24.57 33.74 28.49
C PHE A 24 -23.09 33.64 28.93
N GLN A 25 -22.79 33.41 30.21
CA GLN A 25 -21.39 33.34 30.70
C GLN A 25 -20.98 31.99 31.31
N HIS A 26 -21.66 30.89 30.94
CA HIS A 26 -21.24 29.53 31.35
C HIS A 26 -20.54 28.73 30.24
N ASN A 27 -19.86 29.40 29.30
CA ASN A 27 -19.22 28.75 28.14
C ASN A 27 -17.70 28.59 28.21
N ASP A 28 -17.02 29.06 29.27
CA ASP A 28 -15.56 29.01 29.31
C ASP A 28 -14.98 27.63 29.66
N TYR A 29 -15.77 26.74 30.28
CA TYR A 29 -15.38 25.35 30.53
C TYR A 29 -15.80 24.37 29.41
N LEU A 30 -16.73 24.77 28.54
CA LEU A 30 -17.17 24.03 27.35
C LEU A 30 -16.29 24.30 26.12
N GLY A 31 -15.51 25.39 26.12
CA GLY A 31 -14.79 25.87 24.94
C GLY A 31 -13.54 25.08 24.53
N LYS A 32 -12.85 24.39 25.47
CA LYS A 32 -11.64 23.60 25.16
C LYS A 32 -11.85 22.09 25.19
N SER A 33 -12.57 21.58 26.19
CA SER A 33 -12.91 20.15 26.31
C SER A 33 -13.88 19.69 25.22
N GLY A 34 -14.84 20.54 24.85
CA GLY A 34 -15.78 20.32 23.75
C GLY A 34 -15.12 20.25 22.37
N LEU A 35 -13.96 20.88 22.21
CA LEU A 35 -13.23 20.89 20.94
C LEU A 35 -12.55 19.53 20.70
N SER A 36 -11.87 18.98 21.71
CA SER A 36 -11.21 17.68 21.61
C SER A 36 -12.20 16.53 21.36
N ILE A 37 -13.36 16.54 22.03
CA ILE A 37 -14.38 15.50 21.81
C ILE A 37 -15.04 15.59 20.42
N ARG A 38 -15.18 16.81 19.87
CA ARG A 38 -15.67 17.01 18.50
C ARG A 38 -14.74 16.39 17.46
N TYR A 39 -13.43 16.66 17.55
CA TYR A 39 -12.45 16.03 16.68
C TYR A 39 -12.41 14.50 16.84
N GLY A 40 -12.47 14.02 18.08
CA GLY A 40 -12.58 12.58 18.35
C GLY A 40 -13.81 11.93 17.71
N PHE A 41 -14.96 12.61 17.73
CA PHE A 41 -16.18 12.12 17.10
C PHE A 41 -16.06 12.09 15.57
N TYR A 42 -15.57 13.17 14.95
CA TYR A 42 -15.43 13.22 13.50
C TYR A 42 -14.40 12.22 12.97
N SER A 43 -13.25 12.06 13.64
CA SER A 43 -12.25 11.06 13.27
C SER A 43 -12.80 9.63 13.38
N LEU A 44 -13.59 9.32 14.42
CA LEU A 44 -14.25 8.01 14.55
C LEU A 44 -15.25 7.75 13.41
N VAL A 45 -16.07 8.75 13.06
CA VAL A 45 -16.99 8.64 11.92
C VAL A 45 -16.23 8.47 10.60
N PHE A 46 -15.14 9.23 10.41
CA PHE A 46 -14.31 9.12 9.21
C PHE A 46 -13.69 7.72 9.08
N ILE A 47 -13.03 7.22 10.13
CA ILE A 47 -12.40 5.90 10.13
C ILE A 47 -13.44 4.80 9.87
N THR A 48 -14.61 4.87 10.53
CA THR A 48 -15.66 3.85 10.33
C THR A 48 -16.20 3.86 8.91
N LEU A 49 -16.40 5.04 8.29
CA LEU A 49 -16.80 5.15 6.89
C LEU A 49 -15.71 4.62 5.94
N SER A 50 -14.44 4.98 6.17
CA SER A 50 -13.33 4.52 5.34
C SER A 50 -13.11 3.00 5.43
N LEU A 51 -13.23 2.43 6.63
CA LEU A 51 -13.18 0.98 6.83
C LEU A 51 -14.36 0.28 6.16
N LEU A 52 -15.57 0.83 6.27
CA LEU A 52 -16.75 0.29 5.61
C LEU A 52 -16.61 0.34 4.09
N GLN A 53 -16.20 1.49 3.54
CA GLN A 53 -15.89 1.63 2.11
C GLN A 53 -14.88 0.56 1.67
N ARG A 54 -13.80 0.40 2.43
CA ARG A 54 -12.75 -0.56 2.09
C ARG A 54 -13.24 -2.00 2.14
N PHE A 55 -14.06 -2.34 3.13
CA PHE A 55 -14.70 -3.65 3.26
C PHE A 55 -15.62 -3.92 2.06
N LEU A 56 -16.47 -2.96 1.68
CA LEU A 56 -17.37 -3.09 0.54
C LEU A 56 -16.59 -3.26 -0.78
N VAL A 57 -15.55 -2.48 -1.02
CA VAL A 57 -14.68 -2.67 -2.19
C VAL A 57 -14.01 -4.05 -2.11
N SER A 58 -13.52 -4.46 -0.95
CA SER A 58 -12.88 -5.77 -0.81
C SER A 58 -13.81 -6.93 -1.17
N VAL A 59 -15.06 -6.87 -0.69
CA VAL A 59 -16.01 -7.97 -0.82
C VAL A 59 -16.73 -7.92 -2.16
N PHE A 60 -17.19 -6.75 -2.61
CA PHE A 60 -17.98 -6.66 -3.83
C PHE A 60 -17.13 -6.40 -5.06
N TRP A 61 -16.13 -5.51 -4.97
CA TRP A 61 -15.31 -5.17 -6.14
C TRP A 61 -14.35 -6.30 -6.50
N TYR A 62 -13.53 -6.77 -5.56
CA TYR A 62 -12.57 -7.84 -5.89
C TYR A 62 -13.22 -9.18 -6.17
N TRP A 63 -14.39 -9.45 -5.61
CA TRP A 63 -15.15 -10.66 -5.96
C TRP A 63 -15.69 -10.60 -7.39
N TYR A 64 -16.10 -9.42 -7.88
CA TYR A 64 -16.70 -9.28 -9.21
C TYR A 64 -15.67 -8.97 -10.31
N TYR A 65 -14.71 -8.07 -10.07
CA TYR A 65 -13.75 -7.57 -11.06
C TYR A 65 -12.34 -8.16 -10.94
N ARG A 66 -12.10 -9.10 -10.00
CA ARG A 66 -10.78 -9.66 -9.62
C ARG A 66 -9.81 -8.62 -9.05
N ASP A 67 -8.73 -9.12 -8.44
CA ASP A 67 -7.68 -8.28 -7.85
C ASP A 67 -6.64 -7.94 -8.93
N PRO A 68 -6.43 -6.65 -9.27
CA PRO A 68 -5.48 -6.26 -10.33
C PRO A 68 -4.05 -6.72 -10.06
N VAL A 69 -3.67 -6.91 -8.79
CA VAL A 69 -2.35 -7.46 -8.42
C VAL A 69 -2.23 -8.91 -8.88
N ARG A 70 -3.30 -9.70 -8.71
CA ARG A 70 -3.31 -11.09 -9.17
C ARG A 70 -3.33 -11.18 -10.68
N ASP A 71 -4.15 -10.37 -11.35
CA ASP A 71 -4.22 -10.33 -12.81
C ASP A 71 -2.86 -9.97 -13.42
N PHE A 72 -2.14 -9.00 -12.85
CA PHE A 72 -0.77 -8.67 -13.28
C PHE A 72 0.20 -9.85 -13.13
N THR A 73 0.09 -10.61 -12.03
CA THR A 73 0.91 -11.81 -11.83
C THR A 73 0.57 -12.89 -12.89
N GLU A 74 -0.71 -13.07 -13.20
CA GLU A 74 -1.15 -13.98 -14.27
C GLU A 74 -0.60 -13.56 -15.64
N GLU A 75 -0.62 -12.25 -15.94
CA GLU A 75 -0.05 -11.69 -17.18
C GLU A 75 1.45 -11.95 -17.30
N LEU A 76 2.21 -11.79 -16.21
CA LEU A 76 3.64 -12.10 -16.17
C LEU A 76 3.91 -13.58 -16.46
N CYS A 77 3.13 -14.49 -15.88
CA CYS A 77 3.23 -15.92 -16.15
C CYS A 77 2.87 -16.26 -17.61
N LEU A 78 1.84 -15.62 -18.16
CA LEU A 78 1.43 -15.82 -19.55
C LEU A 78 2.50 -15.31 -20.53
N ALA A 79 3.12 -14.17 -20.23
CA ALA A 79 4.19 -13.58 -21.02
C ALA A 79 5.56 -14.27 -20.84
N ASN A 80 5.68 -15.23 -19.91
CA ASN A 80 6.93 -15.89 -19.54
C ASN A 80 8.01 -14.92 -19.03
N ILE A 81 7.61 -13.92 -18.23
CA ILE A 81 8.50 -12.87 -17.70
C ILE A 81 8.51 -12.91 -16.17
N SER A 82 9.66 -13.21 -15.56
CA SER A 82 9.85 -13.02 -14.13
C SER A 82 10.19 -11.58 -13.79
N MET A 83 9.65 -11.09 -12.67
CA MET A 83 9.84 -9.72 -12.21
C MET A 83 10.61 -9.73 -10.89
N LEU A 84 11.59 -8.83 -10.78
CA LEU A 84 12.31 -8.55 -9.54
C LEU A 84 12.06 -7.10 -9.12
N LEU A 85 11.45 -6.92 -7.96
CA LEU A 85 11.13 -5.63 -7.34
C LEU A 85 12.05 -5.39 -6.16
N LEU A 86 12.86 -4.33 -6.22
CA LEU A 86 13.79 -3.95 -5.15
C LEU A 86 13.42 -2.55 -4.64
N PRO A 87 12.53 -2.42 -3.64
CA PRO A 87 12.26 -1.15 -2.97
C PRO A 87 13.48 -0.68 -2.16
N ASP A 88 14.18 -1.60 -1.52
CA ASP A 88 15.36 -1.33 -0.70
C ASP A 88 16.57 -2.15 -1.15
N LYS A 89 17.76 -1.86 -0.60
CA LYS A 89 19.01 -2.55 -0.96
C LYS A 89 19.07 -4.01 -0.49
N PHE A 90 18.38 -4.30 0.61
CA PHE A 90 18.45 -5.59 1.31
C PHE A 90 17.11 -6.33 1.30
N HIS A 91 16.07 -5.72 0.72
CA HIS A 91 14.71 -6.21 0.76
C HIS A 91 14.06 -6.05 -0.61
N GLY A 92 13.39 -7.08 -1.06
CA GLY A 92 12.67 -7.08 -2.32
C GLY A 92 11.67 -8.20 -2.48
N TYR A 93 10.98 -8.17 -3.62
CA TYR A 93 9.97 -9.13 -4.00
C TYR A 93 10.34 -9.72 -5.35
N TYR A 94 10.30 -11.04 -5.44
CA TYR A 94 10.49 -11.78 -6.67
C TYR A 94 9.18 -12.44 -7.08
N VAL A 95 8.73 -12.16 -8.30
CA VAL A 95 7.53 -12.74 -8.89
C VAL A 95 7.96 -13.66 -10.03
N HIS A 96 7.63 -14.94 -9.90
CA HIS A 96 8.09 -15.99 -10.78
C HIS A 96 7.17 -16.18 -12.00
N GLY A 97 7.40 -15.44 -13.08
CA GLY A 97 6.55 -15.51 -14.27
C GLY A 97 6.92 -16.61 -15.27
N ARG A 98 7.56 -17.72 -14.89
CA ARG A 98 7.96 -18.77 -15.86
C ARG A 98 6.75 -19.62 -16.24
N THR A 99 6.44 -19.67 -17.54
CA THR A 99 5.35 -20.54 -18.03
C THR A 99 5.78 -22.01 -18.06
N VAL A 100 4.84 -22.90 -17.79
CA VAL A 100 5.03 -24.36 -17.91
C VAL A 100 4.89 -24.85 -19.35
N HIS A 101 4.44 -23.97 -20.26
CA HIS A 101 4.21 -24.30 -21.66
C HIS A 101 5.46 -24.05 -22.52
N PRO A 102 5.64 -24.77 -23.64
CA PRO A 102 6.83 -24.62 -24.49
C PRO A 102 6.96 -23.23 -25.12
N THR A 103 5.84 -22.55 -25.33
CA THR A 103 5.76 -21.28 -26.06
C THR A 103 4.64 -20.42 -25.46
N ALA A 104 4.98 -19.19 -25.08
CA ALA A 104 4.04 -18.19 -24.58
C ALA A 104 3.39 -17.38 -25.71
N ASP A 105 4.19 -16.90 -26.67
CA ASP A 105 3.75 -16.13 -27.83
C ASP A 105 3.32 -17.06 -28.98
N THR A 106 2.06 -17.48 -28.98
CA THR A 106 1.50 -18.32 -30.04
C THR A 106 0.11 -17.89 -30.45
N ASP A 107 -0.38 -18.45 -31.56
CA ASP A 107 -1.77 -18.30 -31.97
C ASP A 107 -2.76 -18.58 -30.83
N MET A 108 -3.87 -17.84 -30.80
CA MET A 108 -4.92 -17.97 -29.78
C MET A 108 -5.40 -19.42 -29.60
N PHE A 109 -5.36 -20.23 -30.67
CA PHE A 109 -5.67 -21.66 -30.62
C PHE A 109 -4.71 -22.44 -29.71
N ASN A 110 -3.40 -22.18 -29.81
CA ASN A 110 -2.39 -22.83 -28.98
C ASN A 110 -2.49 -22.37 -27.52
N VAL A 111 -2.79 -21.08 -27.29
CA VAL A 111 -3.07 -20.56 -25.94
C VAL A 111 -4.28 -21.27 -25.33
N LEU A 112 -5.38 -21.42 -26.07
CA LEU A 112 -6.56 -22.14 -25.59
C LEU A 112 -6.26 -23.61 -25.29
N LYS A 113 -5.46 -24.28 -26.13
CA LYS A 113 -5.03 -25.67 -25.92
C LYS A 113 -4.19 -25.81 -24.64
N ASN A 114 -3.30 -24.86 -24.39
CA ASN A 114 -2.48 -24.79 -23.18
C ASN A 114 -3.34 -24.61 -21.92
N LEU A 115 -4.28 -23.66 -21.94
CA LEU A 115 -5.23 -23.43 -20.84
C LEU A 115 -6.13 -24.64 -20.57
N LYS A 116 -6.55 -25.35 -21.62
CA LYS A 116 -7.32 -26.59 -21.46
C LYS A 116 -6.48 -27.69 -20.81
N SER A 117 -5.22 -27.84 -21.22
CA SER A 117 -4.30 -28.82 -20.65
C SER A 117 -4.00 -28.54 -19.17
N GLU A 118 -3.96 -27.27 -18.79
CA GLU A 118 -3.83 -26.85 -17.39
C GLU A 118 -5.09 -27.13 -16.57
N LYS A 119 -6.28 -26.83 -17.12
CA LYS A 119 -7.57 -27.16 -16.49
C LYS A 119 -7.70 -28.67 -16.25
N ASP A 120 -7.29 -29.47 -17.21
CA ASP A 120 -7.34 -30.93 -17.15
C ASP A 120 -6.18 -31.54 -16.32
N GLN A 121 -5.39 -30.70 -15.62
CA GLN A 121 -4.20 -31.06 -14.81
C GLN A 121 -3.16 -31.90 -15.57
N GLY A 122 -3.11 -31.78 -16.90
CA GLY A 122 -2.18 -32.49 -17.76
C GLY A 122 -0.76 -31.92 -17.77
N VAL A 123 -0.49 -30.85 -17.01
CA VAL A 123 0.79 -30.14 -16.93
C VAL A 123 1.12 -29.84 -15.46
N SER A 124 2.40 -29.67 -15.15
CA SER A 124 2.86 -29.25 -13.83
C SER A 124 2.22 -27.93 -13.38
N ILE A 125 2.02 -27.78 -12.08
CA ILE A 125 1.50 -26.56 -11.45
C ILE A 125 2.48 -25.41 -11.69
N ARG A 126 1.95 -24.19 -11.90
CA ARG A 126 2.74 -22.95 -12.02
C ARG A 126 3.35 -22.61 -10.67
N GLY A 127 4.66 -22.72 -10.53
CA GLY A 127 5.36 -22.36 -9.30
C GLY A 127 6.86 -22.64 -9.39
N MET A 128 7.64 -21.97 -8.53
CA MET A 128 9.09 -22.15 -8.50
C MET A 128 9.49 -23.52 -7.92
N VAL A 129 8.63 -24.10 -7.07
CA VAL A 129 8.86 -25.35 -6.34
C VAL A 129 7.94 -26.45 -6.88
N PRO A 130 8.44 -27.69 -7.04
CA PRO A 130 7.59 -28.81 -7.45
C PRO A 130 6.43 -29.02 -6.45
N ASN A 131 5.20 -29.15 -6.95
CA ASN A 131 3.94 -29.27 -6.18
C ASN A 131 3.51 -28.03 -5.38
N ASP A 132 4.11 -26.88 -5.63
CA ASP A 132 3.69 -25.61 -5.04
C ASP A 132 3.16 -24.66 -6.12
N SER A 133 2.11 -23.92 -5.81
CA SER A 133 1.55 -22.90 -6.70
C SER A 133 2.03 -21.50 -6.39
N THR A 134 2.91 -21.32 -5.40
CA THR A 134 3.39 -19.98 -5.04
C THR A 134 4.29 -19.42 -6.13
N VAL A 135 3.92 -18.22 -6.55
CA VAL A 135 4.57 -17.46 -7.62
C VAL A 135 5.33 -16.27 -7.03
N CYS A 136 4.85 -15.72 -5.91
CA CYS A 136 5.43 -14.55 -5.27
C CYS A 136 6.29 -14.94 -4.06
N PHE A 137 7.50 -14.38 -4.03
CA PHE A 137 8.45 -14.59 -2.95
C PHE A 137 8.96 -13.25 -2.43
N GLU A 138 9.02 -13.14 -1.12
CA GLU A 138 9.72 -12.03 -0.48
C GLU A 138 11.17 -12.43 -0.26
N MET A 139 12.09 -11.55 -0.60
CA MET A 139 13.52 -11.80 -0.56
C MET A 139 14.18 -10.79 0.36
N GLU A 140 14.96 -11.31 1.28
CA GLU A 140 15.83 -10.49 2.11
C GLU A 140 17.26 -10.93 1.88
N GLN A 141 17.97 -10.19 1.03
CA GLN A 141 19.36 -10.47 0.70
C GLN A 141 20.07 -9.16 0.33
N GLU A 142 21.32 -9.03 0.78
CA GLU A 142 22.25 -8.10 0.16
C GLU A 142 22.56 -8.61 -1.26
N LEU A 143 22.15 -7.86 -2.30
CA LEU A 143 22.64 -8.19 -3.63
C LEU A 143 24.17 -8.25 -3.59
N PRO A 144 24.82 -9.25 -4.23
CA PRO A 144 26.27 -9.39 -4.28
C PRO A 144 26.91 -8.35 -5.23
N VAL A 145 26.43 -7.12 -5.14
CA VAL A 145 26.89 -5.95 -5.86
C VAL A 145 27.77 -5.19 -4.87
N GLY A 146 29.07 -5.47 -4.89
CA GLY A 146 30.05 -4.81 -4.02
C GLY A 146 30.02 -3.28 -4.15
N ASP A 147 30.49 -2.57 -3.13
CA ASP A 147 30.41 -1.09 -3.05
C ASP A 147 31.11 -0.36 -4.22
N THR A 148 32.15 -0.97 -4.82
CA THR A 148 32.83 -0.49 -6.05
C THR A 148 32.00 -0.68 -7.33
N SER A 149 30.90 -1.40 -7.26
CA SER A 149 30.02 -1.73 -8.39
C SER A 149 28.88 -0.73 -8.57
N LYS A 150 28.59 0.15 -7.59
CA LYS A 150 27.53 1.17 -7.76
C LYS A 150 27.86 2.16 -8.87
N ASP A 151 29.10 2.66 -8.91
CA ASP A 151 29.56 3.57 -9.96
C ASP A 151 29.67 2.85 -11.31
N ALA A 152 30.11 1.59 -11.31
CA ALA A 152 30.13 0.74 -12.50
C ALA A 152 28.72 0.37 -13.00
N ILE A 153 27.73 0.21 -12.10
CA ILE A 153 26.31 -0.01 -12.42
C ILE A 153 25.68 1.27 -12.92
N ILE A 154 26.06 2.44 -12.39
CA ILE A 154 25.62 3.74 -12.89
C ILE A 154 26.21 4.01 -14.29
N GLU A 155 27.47 3.65 -14.51
CA GLU A 155 28.14 3.70 -15.83
C GLU A 155 27.57 2.67 -16.82
N MET A 156 27.24 1.47 -16.34
CA MET A 156 26.47 0.47 -17.08
C MET A 156 25.05 0.97 -17.40
N TYR A 157 24.33 1.57 -16.45
CA TYR A 157 23.02 2.18 -16.67
C TYR A 157 23.07 3.26 -17.74
N ARG A 158 24.21 3.97 -17.88
CA ARG A 158 24.47 4.90 -18.99
C ARG A 158 24.64 4.17 -20.33
N LYS A 159 25.30 3.01 -20.38
CA LYS A 159 25.28 2.08 -21.53
C LYS A 159 24.02 1.20 -21.51
N LYS A 160 22.87 1.88 -21.65
CA LYS A 160 21.51 1.42 -21.31
C LYS A 160 21.10 0.03 -21.84
N THR A 161 21.66 -0.44 -22.95
CA THR A 161 21.29 -1.72 -23.58
C THR A 161 22.20 -2.88 -23.19
N ASP A 162 23.53 -2.67 -23.17
CA ASP A 162 24.50 -3.73 -22.87
C ASP A 162 24.46 -4.11 -21.39
N ALA A 163 24.25 -3.12 -20.52
CA ALA A 163 24.05 -3.32 -19.10
C ALA A 163 22.77 -4.09 -18.78
N TYR A 164 21.68 -3.81 -19.50
CA TYR A 164 20.43 -4.54 -19.36
C TYR A 164 20.61 -6.02 -19.70
N ASN A 165 21.27 -6.32 -20.82
CA ASN A 165 21.54 -7.69 -21.22
C ASN A 165 22.47 -8.42 -20.24
N THR A 166 23.50 -7.73 -19.74
CA THR A 166 24.43 -8.28 -18.74
C THR A 166 23.73 -8.56 -17.41
N LEU A 167 22.91 -7.62 -16.94
CA LEU A 167 22.12 -7.78 -15.72
C LEU A 167 21.10 -8.91 -15.87
N ASN A 168 20.38 -8.98 -16.97
CA ASN A 168 19.43 -10.06 -17.23
C ASN A 168 20.11 -11.42 -17.30
N LYS A 169 21.31 -11.49 -17.90
CA LYS A 169 22.09 -12.73 -17.92
C LYS A 169 22.49 -13.14 -16.49
N PHE A 170 23.03 -12.21 -15.72
CA PHE A 170 23.38 -12.43 -14.31
C PHE A 170 22.16 -12.87 -13.49
N LEU A 171 21.01 -12.19 -13.63
CA LEU A 171 19.79 -12.53 -12.89
C LEU A 171 19.24 -13.90 -13.28
N LYS A 172 19.31 -14.27 -14.58
CA LYS A 172 18.94 -15.60 -15.04
C LYS A 172 19.85 -16.67 -14.44
N GLU A 173 21.16 -16.49 -14.54
CA GLU A 173 22.15 -17.39 -13.96
C GLU A 173 21.98 -17.51 -12.44
N TRP A 174 21.75 -16.39 -11.76
CA TRP A 174 21.49 -16.35 -10.33
C TRP A 174 20.20 -17.10 -9.96
N VAL A 175 19.08 -16.87 -10.66
CA VAL A 175 17.82 -17.60 -10.42
C VAL A 175 18.01 -19.10 -10.70
N ASP A 176 18.67 -19.47 -11.81
CA ASP A 176 18.90 -20.87 -12.18
C ASP A 176 19.82 -21.57 -11.17
N GLU A 177 20.87 -20.90 -10.69
CA GLU A 177 21.73 -21.40 -9.62
C GLU A 177 20.94 -21.62 -8.32
N MET A 178 20.08 -20.67 -7.96
CA MET A 178 19.22 -20.79 -6.77
C MET A 178 18.26 -21.97 -6.90
N GLN A 179 17.69 -22.18 -8.09
CA GLN A 179 16.80 -23.32 -8.36
C GLN A 179 17.55 -24.66 -8.33
N GLN A 180 18.79 -24.72 -8.84
CA GLN A 180 19.58 -25.95 -8.89
C GLN A 180 20.22 -26.33 -7.55
N LYS A 181 20.70 -25.37 -6.77
CA LYS A 181 21.43 -25.64 -5.52
C LYS A 181 20.51 -26.17 -4.40
N LYS A 182 19.18 -26.09 -4.52
CA LYS A 182 18.22 -26.38 -3.42
C LYS A 182 18.54 -25.62 -2.11
N GLU A 183 19.37 -24.58 -2.18
CA GLU A 183 19.77 -23.75 -1.05
C GLU A 183 18.72 -22.70 -0.70
N ILE A 184 17.63 -22.63 -1.47
CA ILE A 184 16.44 -21.89 -1.07
C ILE A 184 15.77 -22.67 0.06
N GLU A 185 16.15 -22.37 1.30
CA GLU A 185 15.30 -22.66 2.43
C GLU A 185 14.08 -21.75 2.30
N ILE A 186 13.05 -22.25 1.63
CA ILE A 186 11.76 -21.57 1.52
C ILE A 186 11.16 -21.61 2.91
N ALA A 187 11.45 -20.56 3.66
CA ALA A 187 10.97 -20.38 5.00
C ALA A 187 9.60 -19.71 4.94
N GLU A 188 8.70 -20.12 5.82
CA GLU A 188 7.45 -19.40 6.03
C GLU A 188 7.68 -18.39 7.16
N LYS A 189 7.28 -17.13 6.94
CA LYS A 189 7.29 -16.13 8.03
C LYS A 189 6.30 -16.57 9.11
N ARG A 190 6.69 -16.42 10.38
CA ARG A 190 5.77 -16.65 11.50
C ARG A 190 4.62 -15.65 11.42
N PHE A 191 3.47 -16.01 11.98
CA PHE A 191 2.29 -15.14 12.00
C PHE A 191 2.59 -13.72 12.53
N VAL A 192 3.40 -13.61 13.59
CA VAL A 192 3.78 -12.32 14.18
C VAL A 192 4.68 -11.53 13.23
N GLU A 193 5.65 -12.19 12.59
CA GLU A 193 6.55 -11.58 11.61
C GLU A 193 5.75 -11.07 10.40
N LYS A 194 4.77 -11.86 9.94
CA LYS A 194 3.85 -11.48 8.85
C LYS A 194 2.91 -10.34 9.24
N SER A 195 2.42 -10.30 10.48
CA SER A 195 1.45 -9.28 10.91
C SER A 195 2.08 -7.91 11.13
N PHE A 196 3.34 -7.87 11.54
CA PHE A 196 4.06 -6.62 11.82
C PHE A 196 5.09 -6.25 10.73
N ASN A 197 5.15 -6.99 9.62
CA ASN A 197 6.18 -6.85 8.59
C ASN A 197 7.60 -6.77 9.20
N LEU A 198 7.87 -7.61 10.20
CA LEU A 198 9.17 -7.61 10.88
C LEU A 198 10.19 -8.32 10.01
N ALA A 199 11.38 -7.74 9.95
CA ALA A 199 12.52 -8.42 9.37
C ALA A 199 12.84 -9.68 10.22
N PRO A 200 12.86 -10.87 9.63
CA PRO A 200 13.35 -12.10 10.25
C PRO A 200 14.76 -11.92 10.78
N ASN A 201 15.07 -12.66 11.85
CA ASN A 201 16.36 -12.56 12.50
C ASN A 201 17.45 -13.25 11.65
N MET A 202 18.11 -12.46 10.81
CA MET A 202 19.17 -12.90 9.89
C MET A 202 20.45 -13.42 10.57
N LYS A 203 20.59 -13.26 11.89
CA LYS A 203 21.82 -13.61 12.62
C LYS A 203 22.17 -15.11 12.60
N GLU A 204 21.25 -15.98 12.22
CA GLU A 204 21.43 -17.44 12.30
C GLU A 204 21.47 -18.14 10.93
N LYS A 205 21.26 -17.44 9.80
CA LYS A 205 21.18 -18.08 8.47
C LYS A 205 22.03 -17.34 7.42
N PRO A 206 23.07 -18.00 6.86
CA PRO A 206 23.99 -17.37 5.89
C PRO A 206 23.50 -17.39 4.43
N VAL A 207 22.24 -17.78 4.16
CA VAL A 207 21.75 -18.01 2.79
C VAL A 207 20.56 -17.10 2.49
N SER A 208 20.48 -16.62 1.25
CA SER A 208 19.36 -15.84 0.71
C SER A 208 18.02 -16.51 1.01
N LEU A 209 17.25 -15.93 1.93
CA LEU A 209 15.95 -16.47 2.33
C LEU A 209 14.88 -15.93 1.39
N PHE A 210 14.20 -16.87 0.72
CA PHE A 210 12.95 -16.59 0.05
C PHE A 210 11.83 -16.99 0.99
N PHE A 211 10.99 -16.03 1.34
CA PHE A 211 9.78 -16.31 2.09
C PHE A 211 8.64 -16.56 1.12
N LYS A 212 8.04 -17.75 1.25
CA LYS A 212 6.85 -18.11 0.50
C LYS A 212 5.69 -17.22 0.95
N ASP A 213 5.01 -16.58 0.01
CA ASP A 213 3.74 -15.93 0.30
C ASP A 213 2.56 -16.82 -0.10
N SER A 214 1.80 -17.28 0.88
CA SER A 214 0.56 -18.05 0.65
C SER A 214 -0.55 -17.22 -0.02
N GLY A 215 -0.42 -15.89 -0.08
CA GLY A 215 -1.44 -14.99 -0.63
C GLY A 215 -1.16 -14.47 -2.04
N ASP A 216 0.04 -14.74 -2.60
CA ASP A 216 0.59 -14.19 -3.85
C ASP A 216 0.41 -12.66 -4.01
N THR A 217 0.38 -11.92 -2.89
CA THR A 217 0.06 -10.48 -2.88
C THR A 217 1.03 -9.67 -2.03
N VAL A 218 2.08 -10.26 -1.44
CA VAL A 218 3.03 -9.52 -0.59
C VAL A 218 3.74 -8.38 -1.32
N TYR A 219 4.04 -8.53 -2.62
CA TYR A 219 4.62 -7.42 -3.40
C TYR A 219 3.68 -6.21 -3.55
N ARG A 220 2.38 -6.38 -3.27
CA ARG A 220 1.40 -5.29 -3.17
C ARG A 220 1.89 -4.21 -2.21
N GLN A 221 2.65 -4.56 -1.17
CA GLN A 221 3.24 -3.61 -0.22
C GLN A 221 4.24 -2.64 -0.88
N ALA A 222 4.91 -3.03 -1.97
CA ALA A 222 5.74 -2.11 -2.76
C ALA A 222 4.90 -1.16 -3.65
N THR A 223 3.60 -1.40 -3.76
CA THR A 223 2.67 -0.62 -4.59
C THR A 223 1.72 0.17 -3.71
N LEU A 224 1.04 1.16 -4.28
CA LEU A 224 0.06 1.94 -3.52
C LEU A 224 -1.12 1.12 -3.01
N ALA A 225 -1.45 0.02 -3.70
CA ALA A 225 -2.50 -0.88 -3.25
C ALA A 225 -2.16 -1.56 -1.91
N GLY A 226 -0.89 -1.56 -1.48
CA GLY A 226 -0.48 -2.08 -0.16
C GLY A 226 -0.43 -1.02 0.93
N LEU A 227 -0.44 0.26 0.56
CA LEU A 227 -0.34 1.41 1.46
C LEU A 227 -1.71 2.05 1.74
N GLU A 228 -2.79 1.31 1.53
CA GLU A 228 -4.16 1.83 1.63
C GLU A 228 -4.47 2.42 3.01
N PHE A 229 -4.00 1.77 4.07
CA PHE A 229 -4.19 2.29 5.43
C PHE A 229 -3.38 3.57 5.66
N ASP A 230 -2.16 3.64 5.16
CA ASP A 230 -1.35 4.86 5.25
C ASP A 230 -2.01 6.02 4.51
N ILE A 231 -2.63 5.75 3.36
CA ILE A 231 -3.42 6.73 2.61
C ILE A 231 -4.65 7.17 3.41
N ILE A 232 -5.40 6.25 4.03
CA ILE A 232 -6.55 6.59 4.88
C ILE A 232 -6.12 7.44 6.08
N PHE A 233 -5.01 7.10 6.73
CA PHE A 233 -4.45 7.90 7.83
C PHE A 233 -4.01 9.27 7.35
N PHE A 234 -3.36 9.35 6.19
CA PHE A 234 -2.98 10.60 5.56
C PHE A 234 -4.21 11.48 5.28
N GLU A 235 -5.26 10.93 4.67
CA GLU A 235 -6.51 11.65 4.41
C GLU A 235 -7.19 12.12 5.71
N LEU A 236 -7.19 11.29 6.76
CA LEU A 236 -7.68 11.66 8.08
C LEU A 236 -6.91 12.86 8.66
N LEU A 237 -5.58 12.86 8.55
CA LEU A 237 -4.75 13.98 9.02
C LEU A 237 -5.05 15.28 8.26
N PHE A 238 -5.27 15.20 6.94
CA PHE A 238 -5.68 16.37 6.16
C PHE A 238 -7.06 16.88 6.56
N PHE A 239 -8.01 15.97 6.76
CA PHE A 239 -9.35 16.31 7.20
C PHE A 239 -9.35 17.05 8.54
N GLU A 240 -8.63 16.53 9.54
CA GLU A 240 -8.47 17.17 10.85
C GLU A 240 -7.75 18.53 10.75
N ARG A 241 -6.76 18.63 9.85
CA ARG A 241 -6.03 19.87 9.63
C ARG A 241 -6.92 20.95 9.02
N PHE A 242 -7.75 20.61 8.03
CA PHE A 242 -8.70 21.54 7.43
C PHE A 242 -9.81 21.93 8.38
N GLN A 243 -10.27 21.00 9.21
CA GLN A 243 -11.28 21.29 10.23
C GLN A 243 -10.81 22.35 11.24
N THR A 244 -9.53 22.27 11.64
CA THR A 244 -8.90 23.28 12.50
C THR A 244 -8.76 24.63 11.78
N TRP A 245 -8.47 24.62 10.48
CA TRP A 245 -8.22 25.82 9.69
C TRP A 245 -9.50 26.60 9.34
N ILE A 246 -10.59 25.89 9.01
CA ILE A 246 -11.86 26.47 8.54
C ILE A 246 -12.86 26.70 9.69
N HIS A 247 -12.45 26.44 10.94
CA HIS A 247 -13.26 26.64 12.14
C HIS A 247 -14.65 25.96 12.06
N CYS A 248 -14.65 24.63 11.92
CA CYS A 248 -15.80 23.73 12.13
C CYS A 248 -16.78 23.46 10.97
N HIS A 249 -16.55 23.93 9.74
CA HIS A 249 -17.37 23.50 8.59
C HIS A 249 -16.93 22.12 8.06
N SER A 250 -17.41 21.04 8.68
CA SER A 250 -17.02 19.65 8.36
C SER A 250 -17.21 19.26 6.89
N ILE A 251 -18.26 19.78 6.24
CA ILE A 251 -18.55 19.51 4.83
C ILE A 251 -17.48 20.12 3.93
N VAL A 252 -17.06 21.36 4.21
CA VAL A 252 -16.03 22.05 3.42
C VAL A 252 -14.67 21.37 3.60
N SER A 253 -14.34 20.97 4.83
CA SER A 253 -13.14 20.19 5.13
C SER A 253 -13.11 18.84 4.40
N ALA A 254 -14.25 18.14 4.35
CA ALA A 254 -14.37 16.88 3.62
C ALA A 254 -14.17 17.07 2.11
N PHE A 255 -14.79 18.10 1.53
CA PHE A 255 -14.62 18.43 0.11
C PHE A 255 -13.15 18.76 -0.22
N LEU A 256 -12.47 19.53 0.63
CA LEU A 256 -11.08 19.91 0.42
C LEU A 256 -10.14 18.71 0.56
N THR A 257 -10.42 17.80 1.50
CA THR A 257 -9.68 16.54 1.66
C THR A 257 -9.85 15.64 0.43
N TRP A 258 -11.08 15.50 -0.06
CA TRP A 258 -11.36 14.77 -1.30
C TRP A 258 -10.63 15.38 -2.51
N PHE A 259 -10.59 16.71 -2.61
CA PHE A 259 -9.84 17.39 -3.66
C PHE A 259 -8.33 17.10 -3.58
N VAL A 260 -7.74 17.09 -2.37
CA VAL A 260 -6.34 16.68 -2.18
C VAL A 260 -6.11 15.23 -2.60
N SER A 261 -7.04 14.32 -2.28
CA SER A 261 -6.97 12.91 -2.68
C SER A 261 -6.97 12.74 -4.21
N ILE A 262 -7.79 13.53 -4.92
CA ILE A 262 -7.78 13.57 -6.40
C ILE A 262 -6.43 14.07 -6.92
N LEU A 263 -5.92 15.19 -6.40
CA LEU A 263 -4.64 15.72 -6.83
C LEU A 263 -3.49 14.73 -6.59
N PHE A 264 -3.52 14.03 -5.45
CA PHE A 264 -2.54 12.99 -5.15
C PHE A 264 -2.60 11.84 -6.16
N SER A 265 -3.80 11.36 -6.48
CA SER A 265 -4.01 10.29 -7.46
C SER A 265 -3.53 10.71 -8.86
N LEU A 266 -3.88 11.92 -9.32
CA LEU A 266 -3.43 12.46 -10.59
C LEU A 266 -1.91 12.64 -10.65
N ALA A 267 -1.32 13.23 -9.61
CA ALA A 267 0.13 13.41 -9.52
C ALA A 267 0.84 12.05 -9.59
N ARG A 268 0.30 11.04 -8.90
CA ARG A 268 0.85 9.69 -8.93
C ARG A 268 0.76 9.04 -10.29
N ASP A 269 -0.35 9.17 -11.00
CA ASP A 269 -0.51 8.58 -12.32
C ASP A 269 0.46 9.21 -13.32
N MET A 270 0.57 10.54 -13.30
CA MET A 270 1.51 11.27 -14.15
C MET A 270 2.96 10.93 -13.84
N LEU A 271 3.37 10.96 -12.57
CA LEU A 271 4.74 10.64 -12.16
C LEU A 271 5.06 9.16 -12.36
N GLY A 272 4.08 8.29 -12.12
CA GLY A 272 4.16 6.85 -12.33
C GLY A 272 4.44 6.50 -13.78
N ARG A 273 3.58 6.95 -14.69
CA ARG A 273 3.72 6.72 -16.14
C ARG A 273 5.05 7.25 -16.65
N ARG A 274 5.43 8.47 -16.26
CA ARG A 274 6.73 9.07 -16.62
C ARG A 274 7.92 8.25 -16.13
N ASN A 275 7.87 7.76 -14.89
CA ASN A 275 8.94 6.95 -14.32
C ASN A 275 9.06 5.60 -15.02
N VAL A 276 7.93 4.93 -15.29
CA VAL A 276 7.89 3.67 -16.04
C VAL A 276 8.46 3.90 -17.44
N MET A 277 7.90 4.83 -18.23
CA MET A 277 8.39 5.15 -19.58
C MET A 277 9.89 5.41 -19.65
N LYS A 278 10.43 6.21 -18.72
CA LYS A 278 11.86 6.53 -18.71
C LYS A 278 12.73 5.28 -18.49
N LYS A 279 12.24 4.34 -17.66
CA LYS A 279 12.91 3.09 -17.31
C LYS A 279 12.70 1.98 -18.35
N THR A 280 11.51 1.85 -18.92
CA THR A 280 11.14 0.80 -19.88
C THR A 280 11.31 1.20 -21.34
N LEU A 281 11.61 2.48 -21.63
CA LEU A 281 11.72 3.02 -22.99
C LEU A 281 10.48 2.77 -23.87
N THR A 282 9.32 2.54 -23.26
CA THR A 282 8.05 2.39 -23.96
C THR A 282 7.42 3.76 -24.24
N ASP A 283 6.70 3.86 -25.37
CA ASP A 283 5.99 5.07 -25.80
C ASP A 283 4.81 5.39 -24.86
N GLU A 284 4.54 6.68 -24.65
CA GLU A 284 3.46 7.19 -23.78
C GLU A 284 2.09 6.74 -24.24
N LYS A 285 1.95 6.51 -25.55
CA LYS A 285 0.69 6.08 -26.17
C LYS A 285 0.32 4.64 -25.85
N LEU A 286 1.24 3.85 -25.29
CA LEU A 286 1.05 2.44 -24.97
C LEU A 286 0.72 2.21 -23.47
N LEU A 287 0.64 3.27 -22.65
CA LEU A 287 0.44 3.25 -21.19
C LEU A 287 -0.76 4.12 -20.77
#